data_AF-A0A563W037-F1
#
_entry.id   AF-A0A563W037-F1
#
_cell.length_a   1.000
_cell.length_b   1.000
_cell.length_c   1.000
_cell.angle_alpha   90.00
_cell.angle_beta   90.00
_cell.angle_gamma   90.00
#
_symmetry.space_group_name_H-M   'P 1'
#
loop_
_entity.id
_entity.type
_entity.pdbx_description
1 polymer ?
#
loop_
_entity_poly.entity_id
_entity_poly.type
_entity_poly.pdbx_seq_one_letter_code
_entity_poly.pdbx_strand_id
1 'polypeptide(L)' 'MTSDPDYPKILLSFDYRGFKIEIARDRFAKQDIYMAWVNHQYGCAMAVPHAKNARLAVKKAKRWVDNRIKQ' A
#
# COMPACT_ATOMS: atom_id res chain seq x y z
N MET A 1 7.35 21.19 -22.03
CA MET A 1 6.27 20.69 -21.15
C MET A 1 6.89 19.65 -20.25
N THR A 2 7.07 19.95 -18.96
CA THR A 2 7.51 18.96 -17.97
C THR A 2 6.31 18.08 -17.64
N SER A 3 6.38 16.80 -18.02
CA SER A 3 5.40 15.80 -17.60
C SER A 3 5.46 15.67 -16.09
N ASP A 4 4.37 16.00 -15.39
CA ASP A 4 4.30 15.74 -13.96
C ASP A 4 4.55 14.25 -13.70
N PRO A 5 5.42 13.89 -12.74
CA PRO A 5 5.65 12.50 -12.42
C PRO A 5 4.34 11.88 -11.94
N ASP A 6 4.01 10.69 -12.46
CA ASP A 6 2.82 9.95 -12.06
C ASP A 6 3.06 9.32 -10.68
N TYR A 7 2.96 10.16 -9.65
CA TYR A 7 3.14 9.73 -8.28
C TYR A 7 1.96 8.87 -7.83
N PRO A 8 2.21 7.74 -7.13
CA PRO A 8 1.15 6.91 -6.58
C PRO A 8 0.21 7.76 -5.72
N LYS A 9 -1.08 7.79 -6.06
CA LYS A 9 -2.07 8.57 -5.31
C LYS A 9 -2.43 7.82 -4.04
N ILE A 10 -1.85 8.23 -2.91
CA ILE A 10 -2.21 7.69 -1.59
C ILE A 10 -3.67 8.04 -1.30
N LEU A 11 -4.51 7.01 -1.19
CA LEU A 11 -5.93 7.11 -0.87
C LEU A 11 -6.21 7.01 0.62
N LEU A 12 -5.43 6.18 1.33
CA LEU A 12 -5.59 5.91 2.75
C LEU A 12 -4.22 5.83 3.40
N SER A 13 -4.09 6.39 4.59
CA SER A 13 -2.89 6.29 5.43
C SER A 13 -3.35 6.12 6.87
N PHE A 14 -2.97 5.01 7.50
CA PHE A 14 -3.38 4.71 8.88
C PHE A 14 -2.37 3.80 9.58
N ASP A 15 -2.30 3.91 10.90
CA ASP A 15 -1.46 3.05 11.72
C ASP A 15 -2.13 1.71 12.03
N TYR A 16 -1.34 0.64 12.03
CA TYR A 16 -1.75 -0.70 12.40
C TYR A 16 -0.59 -1.45 13.06
N ARG A 17 -0.73 -1.75 14.36
CA ARG A 17 0.25 -2.54 15.15
C ARG A 17 1.69 -2.01 15.08
N GLY A 18 1.86 -0.69 15.14
CA GLY A 18 3.18 -0.04 15.09
C GLY A 18 3.74 0.17 13.68
N PHE A 19 2.96 -0.15 12.64
CA PHE A 19 3.31 0.12 11.25
C PHE A 19 2.33 1.14 10.65
N LYS A 20 2.84 2.07 9.85
CA LYS A 20 2.03 2.98 9.04
C LYS A 20 1.73 2.31 7.70
N ILE A 21 0.45 2.04 7.43
CA ILE A 21 -0.02 1.44 6.18
C ILE A 21 -0.52 2.54 5.25
N GLU A 22 0.01 2.61 4.05
CA GLU A 22 -0.39 3.54 3.00
C GLU A 22 -0.94 2.77 1.80
N ILE A 23 -2.18 3.04 1.43
CA ILE A 23 -2.83 2.46 0.25
C ILE A 23 -2.75 3.47 -0.88
N ALA A 24 -2.07 3.10 -1.95
CA ALA A 24 -2.03 3.90 -3.17
C ALA A 24 -2.96 3.31 -4.23
N ARG A 25 -3.51 4.16 -5.08
CA ARG A 25 -4.22 3.76 -6.29
C ARG A 25 -3.47 4.25 -7.51
N ASP A 26 -3.42 3.37 -8.49
CA ASP A 26 -2.88 3.64 -9.82
C ASP A 26 -3.80 3.03 -10.89
N ARG A 27 -3.55 3.30 -12.16
CA ARG A 27 -4.25 2.70 -13.29
C ARG A 27 -3.29 1.89 -14.14
N PHE A 28 -3.59 0.60 -14.26
CA PHE A 28 -2.88 -0.29 -15.17
C PHE A 28 -3.87 -0.90 -16.16
N ALA A 29 -3.57 -0.86 -17.46
CA ALA A 29 -4.43 -1.39 -18.52
C ALA A 29 -5.91 -0.94 -18.42
N LYS A 30 -6.15 0.35 -18.12
CA LYS A 30 -7.47 0.97 -17.90
C LYS A 30 -8.25 0.45 -16.67
N GLN A 31 -7.61 -0.29 -15.78
CA GLN A 31 -8.20 -0.77 -14.52
C GLN A 31 -7.53 -0.09 -13.32
N ASP A 32 -8.33 0.29 -12.33
CA ASP A 32 -7.80 0.78 -11.06
C ASP A 32 -7.12 -0.37 -10.30
N ILE A 33 -5.85 -0.20 -9.97
CA ILE A 33 -5.06 -1.11 -9.15
C ILE A 33 -4.74 -0.46 -7.82
N TYR A 34 -4.66 -1.28 -6.77
CA TYR A 34 -4.42 -0.82 -5.41
C TYR A 34 -3.17 -1.47 -4.85
N MET A 35 -2.27 -0.65 -4.33
CA MET A 35 -1.00 -1.04 -3.72
C MET A 35 -1.03 -0.73 -2.23
N ALA A 36 -0.27 -1.48 -1.44
CA ALA A 36 -0.09 -1.19 -0.02
C ALA A 36 1.40 -1.16 0.34
N TRP A 37 1.81 -0.02 0.90
CA TRP A 37 3.10 0.18 1.52
C TRP A 37 2.96 0.09 3.03
N VAL A 38 3.94 -0.51 3.67
CA VAL A 38 4.01 -0.66 5.12
C VAL A 38 5.31 -0.05 5.57
N ASN A 39 5.20 1.05 6.30
CA ASN A 39 6.30 1.84 6.81
C ASN A 39 6.46 1.61 8.31
N HIS A 40 7.70 1.58 8.79
CA HIS A 40 8.05 1.63 10.21
C HIS A 40 9.28 2.51 10.40
N GLN A 41 9.67 2.76 11.65
CA GLN A 41 10.76 3.69 12.00
C GLN A 41 12.09 3.42 11.28
N TYR A 42 12.34 2.17 10.87
CA TYR A 42 13.62 1.73 10.30
C TYR A 42 13.53 1.39 8.81
N GLY A 43 12.37 1.57 8.16
CA GLY A 43 12.26 1.25 6.74
C GLY A 43 10.84 1.23 6.18
N CYS A 44 10.79 0.94 4.88
CA CYS A 44 9.58 0.87 4.07
C CYS A 44 9.57 -0.46 3.32
N ALA A 45 8.40 -1.11 3.23
CA ALA A 45 8.22 -2.33 2.45
C ALA A 45 6.93 -2.27 1.64
N MET A 46 6.98 -2.76 0.40
CA MET A 46 5.78 -2.98 -0.41
C MET A 46 5.12 -4.30 0.00
N ALA A 47 4.09 -4.23 0.85
CA ALA A 47 3.39 -5.40 1.35
C ALA A 47 2.40 -5.98 0.32
N VAL A 48 1.83 -5.13 -0.54
CA VAL A 48 0.87 -5.53 -1.57
C VAL A 48 1.19 -4.79 -2.87
N PRO A 49 1.78 -5.45 -3.88
CA PRO A 49 2.05 -4.82 -5.16
C PRO A 49 0.79 -4.69 -6.03
N HIS A 50 -0.25 -5.49 -5.77
CA HIS A 50 -1.48 -5.46 -6.55
C HIS A 50 -2.70 -6.02 -5.80
N ALA A 51 -3.78 -5.24 -5.80
CA ALA A 51 -5.11 -5.63 -5.36
C ALA A 51 -6.20 -4.97 -6.23
N LYS A 52 -7.31 -5.67 -6.43
CA LYS A 52 -8.43 -5.23 -7.27
C LYS A 52 -9.26 -4.10 -6.66
N ASN A 53 -9.14 -3.86 -5.35
CA ASN A 53 -9.82 -2.79 -4.64
C ASN A 53 -9.08 -2.45 -3.33
N ALA A 54 -9.34 -1.26 -2.79
CA ALA A 54 -8.73 -0.78 -1.55
C ALA A 54 -9.00 -1.71 -0.35
N ARG A 55 -10.21 -2.26 -0.22
CA ARG A 55 -10.56 -3.17 0.88
C ARG A 55 -9.69 -4.43 0.89
N LEU A 56 -9.42 -4.99 -0.29
CA LEU A 56 -8.53 -6.14 -0.43
C LEU A 56 -7.07 -5.75 -0.15
N ALA A 57 -6.62 -4.58 -0.60
CA ALA A 57 -5.28 -4.06 -0.30
C ALA A 57 -5.07 -3.94 1.22
N VAL A 58 -6.02 -3.33 1.94
CA VAL A 58 -6.01 -3.20 3.40
C VAL A 58 -5.97 -4.57 4.08
N LYS A 59 -6.85 -5.50 3.67
CA LYS A 59 -6.89 -6.85 4.25
C LYS A 59 -5.55 -7.59 4.09
N LYS A 60 -4.95 -7.52 2.90
CA LYS A 60 -3.66 -8.16 2.62
C LYS A 60 -2.51 -7.47 3.37
N ALA A 61 -2.51 -6.14 3.48
CA ALA A 61 -1.50 -5.39 4.22
C ALA A 61 -1.51 -5.74 5.71
N LYS A 62 -2.70 -5.79 6.34
CA LYS A 62 -2.84 -6.22 7.74
C LYS A 62 -2.32 -7.64 7.96
N ARG A 63 -2.67 -8.58 7.07
CA ARG A 63 -2.16 -9.96 7.13
C ARG A 63 -0.64 -10.01 6.99
N TRP A 64 -0.05 -9.19 6.12
CA TRP A 64 1.39 -9.11 5.96
C TRP A 64 2.07 -8.64 7.24
N VAL A 65 1.53 -7.59 7.89
CA VAL A 65 2.00 -7.11 9.21
C VAL A 65 1.88 -8.21 10.27
N ASP A 66 0.72 -8.88 10.34
CA ASP A 66 0.49 -9.96 11.30
C ASP A 66 1.47 -11.12 11.13
N ASN A 67 1.84 -11.45 9.89
CA ASN A 67 2.84 -12.48 9.61
C ASN A 67 4.25 -12.03 9.99
N ARG A 68 4.59 -10.76 9.77
CA ARG A 68 5.90 -10.19 10.11
C ARG A 68 6.13 -10.11 11.62
N ILE A 69 5.08 -9.85 12.41
CA ILE A 69 5.16 -9.83 13.89
C ILE A 69 5.31 -11.23 14.49
N LYS A 70 4.85 -12.27 13.78
CA LYS A 70 4.95 -13.67 14.23
C LYS A 70 6.32 -14.32 13.94
N GLN A 71 7.15 -13.67 13.14
CA GLN A 71 8.53 -14.11 12.86
C GLN A 71 9.46 -13.56 13.94
#